data_AF-A0A0Q4WY57-F1
#
_entry.id   AF-A0A0Q4WY57-F1
#
_cell.length_a   1.000
_cell.length_b   1.000
_cell.length_c   1.000
_cell.angle_alpha   90.00
_cell.angle_beta   90.00
_cell.angle_gamma   90.00
#
_symmetry.space_group_name_H-M   'P 1'
#
loop_
_entity.id
_entity.type
_entity.pdbx_description
1 polymer ?
#
loop_
_entity_poly.entity_id
_entity_poly.type
_entity_poly.pdbx_seq_one_letter_code
_entity_poly.pdbx_strand_id
1 'polypeptide(L)'
;MADLMPFYVMNELQAARFRELTASDENRLDPRRVEAGQYAGKYVLPKRIRQATEFEAHWDALDMLAEVAIDREVAWPPTEEEMAARRAANA
;
A
#
# COMPACT_ATOMS: atom_id res chain seq x y z
N MET A 1 12.24 -14.94 -4.75
CA MET A 1 12.59 -13.70 -5.49
C MET A 1 11.86 -12.60 -4.77
N ALA A 2 12.54 -11.56 -4.29
CA ALA A 2 11.88 -10.46 -3.60
C ALA A 2 10.90 -9.76 -4.57
N ASP A 3 9.61 -9.73 -4.21
CA ASP A 3 8.56 -9.09 -5.02
C ASP A 3 8.55 -7.59 -4.73
N LEU A 4 9.59 -6.91 -5.21
CA LEU A 4 9.81 -5.48 -5.02
C LEU A 4 8.88 -4.68 -5.93
N MET A 5 7.84 -4.09 -5.35
CA MET A 5 6.89 -3.25 -6.06
C MET A 5 7.05 -1.77 -5.69
N PRO A 6 6.80 -0.85 -6.64
CA PRO A 6 6.87 0.58 -6.37
C PRO A 6 5.62 1.07 -5.63
N PHE A 7 5.85 1.75 -4.52
CA PHE A 7 4.81 2.36 -3.69
C PHE A 7 5.15 3.81 -3.36
N TYR A 8 4.13 4.63 -3.19
CA TYR A 8 4.23 5.92 -2.52
C TYR A 8 4.16 5.71 -1.02
N VAL A 9 5.17 6.13 -0.29
CA VAL A 9 5.17 6.07 1.19
C VAL A 9 4.73 7.40 1.78
N MET A 10 3.93 7.32 2.82
CA MET A 10 3.39 8.47 3.54
C MET A 10 3.27 8.19 5.04
N ASN A 11 3.17 9.26 5.81
CA ASN A 11 2.91 9.17 7.24
C ASN A 11 1.40 9.00 7.54
N GLU A 12 1.06 8.75 8.80
CA GLU A 12 -0.33 8.52 9.23
C GLU A 12 -1.25 9.72 8.93
N LEU A 13 -0.76 10.95 9.13
CA LEU A 13 -1.53 12.16 8.89
C LEU A 13 -1.88 12.33 7.39
N GLN A 14 -0.91 12.08 6.51
CA GLN A 14 -1.11 12.09 5.07
C GLN A 14 -2.10 11.00 4.64
N ALA A 15 -1.96 9.79 5.18
CA ALA A 15 -2.87 8.69 4.88
C ALA A 15 -4.32 8.99 5.32
N ALA A 16 -4.50 9.56 6.51
CA ALA A 16 -5.81 9.99 6.99
C ALA A 16 -6.42 11.04 6.04
N ARG A 17 -5.63 12.04 5.65
CA ARG A 17 -6.09 13.05 4.67
C ARG A 17 -6.54 12.45 3.35
N PHE A 18 -5.79 11.53 2.76
CA PHE A 18 -6.21 10.86 1.51
C PHE A 18 -7.50 10.06 1.68
N ARG A 19 -7.65 9.37 2.82
CA ARG A 19 -8.87 8.61 3.15
C ARG A 19 -10.09 9.49 3.34
N GLU A 20 -9.92 10.68 3.89
CA GLU A 20 -10.97 11.68 4.07
C GLU A 20 -11.30 12.40 2.75
N LEU A 21 -10.27 12.79 1.98
CA LEU A 21 -10.42 13.44 0.67
C LEU A 21 -11.24 12.58 -0.29
N THR A 22 -10.97 11.29 -0.31
CA THR A 22 -11.66 10.33 -1.19
C THR A 22 -12.78 9.57 -0.48
N ALA A 23 -13.20 10.02 0.71
CA ALA A 23 -14.28 9.35 1.46
C ALA A 23 -15.64 9.45 0.76
N SER A 24 -15.84 10.50 -0.04
CA SER A 24 -17.08 10.76 -0.78
C SER A 24 -17.04 10.23 -2.21
N ASP A 25 -15.89 9.73 -2.66
CA ASP A 25 -15.72 9.12 -3.98
C ASP A 25 -16.08 7.63 -3.92
N GLU A 26 -16.70 7.13 -4.98
CA GLU A 26 -16.95 5.69 -5.15
C GLU A 26 -15.64 4.89 -5.16
N ASN A 27 -14.57 5.55 -5.61
CA ASN A 27 -13.21 5.04 -5.62
C ASN A 27 -12.41 5.68 -4.49
N ARG A 28 -12.38 5.01 -3.33
CA ARG A 28 -11.65 5.50 -2.16
C ARG A 28 -10.18 5.11 -2.22
N LEU A 29 -9.29 6.07 -2.01
CA LEU A 29 -7.88 5.79 -1.73
C LEU A 29 -7.75 5.29 -0.30
N ASP A 30 -7.44 3.99 -0.16
CA ASP A 30 -7.10 3.40 1.13
C ASP A 30 -5.60 3.04 1.18
N PRO A 31 -4.75 3.93 1.72
CA PRO A 31 -3.36 3.62 1.97
C PRO A 31 -3.25 2.43 2.92
N ARG A 32 -2.50 1.42 2.49
CA ARG A 32 -2.28 0.22 3.29
C ARG A 32 -1.14 0.48 4.28
N ARG A 33 -1.34 0.17 5.55
CA ARG A 33 -0.26 0.23 6.56
C ARG A 33 0.73 -0.89 6.34
N VAL A 34 2.02 -0.60 6.33
CA VAL A 34 3.10 -1.60 6.29
C VAL A 34 3.29 -2.18 7.68
N GLU A 35 3.29 -3.50 7.79
CA GLU A 35 3.33 -4.20 9.08
C GLU A 35 4.77 -4.54 9.51
N ALA A 36 5.64 -4.86 8.55
CA ALA A 36 7.02 -5.25 8.83
C ALA A 36 8.02 -4.69 7.80
N GLY A 37 9.32 -4.86 8.09
CA GLY A 37 10.41 -4.37 7.25
C GLY A 37 10.81 -2.91 7.49
N GLN A 38 11.54 -2.33 6.55
CA GLN A 38 12.16 -0.99 6.66
C GLN A 38 11.14 0.14 6.86
N TYR A 39 9.92 -0.02 6.34
CA TYR A 39 8.86 0.98 6.37
C TYR A 39 7.72 0.63 7.35
N ALA A 40 7.94 -0.30 8.27
CA ALA A 40 6.95 -0.71 9.26
C ALA A 40 6.33 0.49 9.99
N GLY A 41 5.00 0.51 10.10
CA GLY A 41 4.24 1.61 10.70
C GLY A 41 3.97 2.79 9.76
N LYS A 42 4.54 2.82 8.56
CA LYS A 42 4.17 3.79 7.51
C LYS A 42 2.98 3.29 6.71
N TYR A 43 2.37 4.21 5.96
CA TYR A 43 1.29 3.91 5.04
C TYR A 43 1.78 4.02 3.61
N VAL A 44 1.25 3.18 2.73
CA VAL A 44 1.70 3.10 1.35
C VAL A 44 0.55 2.96 0.36
N LEU A 45 0.73 3.56 -0.81
CA LEU A 45 -0.17 3.43 -1.95
C LEU A 45 0.56 2.86 -3.18
N PRO A 46 0.01 1.89 -3.91
CA PRO A 46 0.65 1.35 -5.10
C PRO A 46 0.87 2.44 -6.15
N LYS A 47 2.05 2.52 -6.79
CA LYS A 47 2.29 3.52 -7.84
C LYS A 47 1.30 3.42 -9.02
N ARG A 48 0.77 2.22 -9.28
CA ARG A 48 -0.22 1.98 -10.33
C ARG A 48 -1.52 2.80 -10.20
N ILE A 49 -1.83 3.37 -9.02
CA ILE A 49 -3.00 4.26 -8.89
C ILE A 49 -2.91 5.48 -9.81
N ARG A 50 -1.69 5.86 -10.22
CA ARG A 50 -1.45 6.95 -11.17
C ARG A 50 -1.92 6.63 -12.60
N GLN A 51 -2.28 5.39 -12.87
CA GLN A 51 -2.88 4.96 -14.14
C GLN A 51 -4.41 5.00 -14.08
N ALA A 52 -5.00 5.19 -12.89
CA ALA A 52 -6.43 5.27 -12.71
C ALA A 52 -6.88 6.74 -12.80
N THR A 53 -7.70 7.03 -13.81
CA THR A 53 -8.23 8.38 -14.11
C THR A 53 -9.11 8.93 -13.00
N GLU A 54 -9.71 8.07 -12.18
CA GLU A 54 -10.51 8.45 -11.01
C GLU A 54 -9.71 9.24 -9.95
N PHE A 55 -8.38 9.11 -9.93
CA PHE A 55 -7.51 9.82 -8.99
C PHE A 55 -6.73 10.98 -9.62
N GLU A 56 -7.04 11.35 -10.87
CA GLU A 56 -6.30 12.37 -11.62
C GLU A 56 -6.23 13.71 -10.86
N ALA A 57 -7.33 14.11 -10.22
CA ALA A 57 -7.41 15.31 -9.39
C ALA A 57 -6.45 15.30 -8.17
N HIS A 58 -5.90 14.15 -7.82
CA HIS A 58 -5.02 13.96 -6.67
C HIS A 58 -3.58 13.61 -7.06
N TRP A 59 -3.24 13.53 -8.35
CA TRP A 59 -1.89 13.18 -8.80
C TRP A 59 -0.82 14.15 -8.31
N ASP A 60 -1.12 15.45 -8.26
CA ASP A 60 -0.21 16.48 -7.74
C ASP A 60 0.19 16.20 -6.28
N ALA A 61 -0.77 15.77 -5.45
CA ALA A 61 -0.50 15.37 -4.07
C ALA A 61 0.34 14.09 -3.98
N LEU A 62 0.23 13.17 -4.95
CA LEU A 62 1.05 11.97 -5.04
C LEU A 62 2.49 12.27 -5.49
N ASP A 63 2.71 13.27 -6.34
CA ASP A 63 4.06 13.71 -6.74
C ASP A 63 4.89 14.24 -5.57
N MET A 64 4.23 14.78 -4.54
CA MET A 64 4.91 15.22 -3.32
C MET A 64 5.33 14.06 -2.40
N LEU A 65 4.89 12.83 -2.68
CA LEU A 65 5.23 11.65 -1.87
C LEU A 65 6.51 10.99 -2.36
N ALA A 66 7.23 10.38 -1.43
CA ALA A 66 8.42 9.60 -1.77
C ALA A 66 8.01 8.26 -2.38
N GLU A 67 8.58 7.94 -3.54
CA GLU A 67 8.49 6.61 -4.14
C GLU A 67 9.55 5.68 -3.54
N VAL A 68 9.12 4.51 -3.10
CA VAL A 68 9.96 3.48 -2.49
C VAL A 68 9.64 2.11 -3.09
N ALA A 69 10.65 1.28 -3.24
CA ALA A 69 10.46 -0.12 -3.58
C ALA A 69 10.26 -0.93 -2.29
N ILE A 70 9.14 -1.63 -2.19
CA ILE A 70 8.78 -2.42 -1.01
C ILE A 70 8.59 -3.86 -1.44
N ASP A 71 9.25 -4.76 -0.70
CA ASP A 71 9.01 -6.20 -0.82
C ASP A 71 7.68 -6.53 -0.15
N ARG A 72 6.70 -6.96 -0.95
CA ARG A 72 5.36 -7.26 -0.46
C ARG A 72 5.36 -8.38 0.58
N GLU A 73 6.19 -9.40 0.41
CA GLU A 73 6.24 -10.55 1.32
C GLU A 73 6.83 -10.18 2.68
N VAL A 74 7.71 -9.17 2.71
CA VAL A 74 8.26 -8.63 3.96
C VAL A 74 7.34 -7.61 4.60
N ALA A 75 6.70 -6.74 3.80
CA ALA A 75 5.83 -5.68 4.29
C ALA A 75 4.52 -6.19 4.88
N TRP A 76 3.97 -7.25 4.28
CA TRP A 76 2.78 -7.96 4.71
C TRP A 76 3.06 -9.45 4.71
N PRO A 77 3.80 -9.94 5.72
CA PRO A 77 4.07 -11.35 5.84
C PRO A 77 2.75 -12.11 5.98
N PRO A 78 2.62 -13.28 5.32
CA PRO A 78 1.43 -14.10 5.49
C PRO A 78 1.30 -14.52 6.96
N THR A 79 0.06 -14.56 7.43
CA THR A 79 -0.24 -15.00 8.80
C THR A 79 0.12 -16.48 9.00
N GLU A 80 0.30 -16.92 10.25
CA GLU A 80 0.56 -18.33 10.56
C GLU A 80 -0.53 -19.26 10.01
N GLU A 81 -1.79 -18.82 10.03
CA GLU A 81 -2.92 -19.55 9.43
C GLU A 81 -2.77 -19.71 7.91
N GLU A 82 -2.39 -18.67 7.19
CA GLU A 82 -2.16 -18.74 5.74
C GLU A 82 -0.98 -19.65 5.40
N MET A 83 0.08 -19.61 6.20
CA MET A 83 1.22 -20.52 6.03
C MET A 83 0.83 -21.98 6.34
N ALA A 84 -0.01 -22.22 7.35
CA ALA A 84 -0.51 -23.55 7.69
C ALA A 84 -1.42 -24.11 6.59
N ALA A 85 -2.33 -23.30 6.05
CA ALA A 85 -3.20 -23.68 4.94
C ALA A 85 -2.43 -24.06 3.66
N ARG A 86 -1.37 -23.31 3.33
CA ARG A 86 -0.49 -23.61 2.18
C ARG A 86 0.30 -24.91 2.37
N ARG A 87 0.67 -25.27 3.60
CA ARG A 87 1.30 -26.55 3.91
C ARG A 87 0.30 -27.71 3.77
N ALA A 88 -0.93 -27.53 4.27
CA ALA A 88 -1.98 -28.54 4.17
C ALA A 88 -2.44 -28.79 2.73
N ALA A 89 -2.42 -27.77 1.85
CA ALA A 89 -2.79 -27.91 0.44
C ALA A 89 -1.73 -28.59 -0.45
N ASN A 90 -0.49 -28.76 0.04
CA ASN A 90 0.60 -29.43 -0.68
C ASN A 90 0.96 -30.80 -0.09
N ALA A 91 0.20 -31.29 0.88
CA ALA A 91 0.33 -32.62 1.49
C ALA A 91 -0.74 -33.58 0.94
#